data_AF-A0A1W9YMP9-F1
#
_entry.id   AF-A0A1W9YMP9-F1
#
_cell.length_a   1.000
_cell.length_b   1.000
_cell.length_c   1.000
_cell.angle_alpha   90.00
_cell.angle_beta   90.00
_cell.angle_gamma   90.00
#
_symmetry.space_group_name_H-M   'P 1'
#
loop_
_entity.id
_entity.type
_entity.pdbx_description
1 polymer ?
#
loop_
_entity_poly.entity_id
_entity_poly.type
_entity_poly.pdbx_seq_one_letter_code
_entity_poly.pdbx_strand_id
1 'polypeptide(L)'
;TKDFHIDPGDDFSGTPDYSSSWPPHCVSGTPGADFHPSLDTSAIEAVFYKGAYTGAYSGFEGVDENGTPLLNWLRQRGVDEVDVVGIATDHCVRETAEDAVRNGLAT
;
A
#
# COMPACT_ATOMS: atom_id res chain seq x y z
N THR A 1 4.27 -1.31 -2.52
CA THR A 1 3.38 -1.74 -1.40
C THR A 1 2.22 -2.53 -1.98
N LYS A 2 1.43 -3.23 -1.16
CA LYS A 2 0.25 -3.99 -1.60
C LYS A 2 -0.90 -3.76 -0.63
N ASP A 3 -2.10 -3.51 -1.15
CA ASP A 3 -3.31 -3.82 -0.39
C ASP A 3 -3.43 -5.32 -0.22
N PHE A 4 -3.83 -5.74 0.97
CA PHE A 4 -3.92 -7.14 1.32
C PHE A 4 -4.97 -7.34 2.41
N HIS A 5 -6.20 -7.55 1.98
CA HIS A 5 -7.36 -7.59 2.88
C HIS A 5 -7.64 -9.02 3.36
N ILE A 6 -7.65 -9.22 4.68
CA ILE A 6 -8.09 -10.46 5.32
C ILE A 6 -9.56 -10.34 5.68
N ASP A 7 -9.92 -9.28 6.41
CA ASP A 7 -11.30 -8.95 6.77
C ASP A 7 -11.41 -7.43 7.07
N PRO A 8 -11.56 -6.58 6.06
CA PRO A 8 -11.47 -5.12 6.24
C PRO A 8 -12.79 -4.48 6.68
N GLY A 9 -13.83 -5.27 6.98
CA GLY A 9 -15.13 -4.79 7.45
C GLY A 9 -15.84 -3.90 6.44
N ASP A 10 -16.22 -2.70 6.88
CA ASP A 10 -17.04 -1.74 6.12
C ASP A 10 -16.36 -1.17 4.86
N ASP A 11 -15.06 -1.44 4.68
CA ASP A 11 -14.35 -1.11 3.43
C ASP A 11 -14.95 -1.86 2.23
N PHE A 12 -15.51 -3.06 2.44
CA PHE A 12 -16.19 -3.83 1.40
C PHE A 12 -17.71 -3.71 1.47
N SER A 13 -18.33 -3.46 0.32
CA SER A 13 -19.77 -3.36 0.17
C SER A 13 -20.28 -4.02 -1.11
N GLY A 14 -21.46 -4.65 -1.03
CA GLY A 14 -22.20 -5.13 -2.21
C GLY A 14 -22.85 -4.01 -3.02
N THR A 15 -22.92 -2.79 -2.45
CA THR A 15 -23.39 -1.55 -3.09
C THR A 15 -22.39 -0.43 -2.79
N PRO A 16 -21.19 -0.47 -3.41
CA PRO A 16 -20.10 0.46 -3.09
C PRO A 16 -20.38 1.88 -3.59
N ASP A 17 -19.87 2.87 -2.87
CA ASP A 17 -19.94 4.29 -3.22
C ASP A 17 -18.69 4.81 -3.94
N TYR A 18 -17.60 4.02 -3.97
CA TYR A 18 -16.30 4.37 -4.54
C TYR A 18 -15.65 5.62 -3.91
N SER A 19 -15.98 5.88 -2.64
CA SER A 19 -15.41 6.96 -1.83
C SER A 19 -14.96 6.44 -0.46
N SER A 20 -15.84 5.71 0.23
CA SER A 20 -15.58 5.09 1.54
C SER A 20 -15.85 3.60 1.56
N SER A 21 -16.50 3.06 0.53
CA SER A 21 -16.75 1.63 0.36
C SER A 21 -16.48 1.18 -1.07
N TRP A 22 -15.96 -0.04 -1.20
CA TRP A 22 -15.45 -0.61 -2.43
C TRP A 22 -16.04 -2.01 -2.67
N PRO A 23 -16.11 -2.48 -3.92
CA PRO A 23 -16.28 -3.92 -4.15
C PRO A 23 -15.06 -4.67 -3.58
N PRO A 24 -15.21 -5.96 -3.21
CA PRO A 24 -14.08 -6.77 -2.77
C PRO A 24 -12.92 -6.73 -3.78
N HIS A 25 -11.74 -6.37 -3.31
CA HIS A 25 -10.52 -6.25 -4.09
C HIS A 25 -9.33 -6.69 -3.24
N CYS A 26 -8.20 -7.04 -3.87
CA CYS A 26 -6.95 -7.39 -3.16
C CYS A 26 -7.13 -8.37 -1.97
N VAL A 27 -8.06 -9.31 -2.08
CA VAL A 27 -8.41 -10.26 -1.01
C VAL A 27 -7.29 -11.28 -0.84
N SER A 28 -6.84 -11.49 0.39
CA SER A 28 -5.79 -12.45 0.74
C SER A 28 -6.08 -13.84 0.17
N GLY A 29 -5.07 -14.44 -0.47
CA GLY A 29 -5.17 -15.76 -1.08
C GLY A 29 -5.89 -15.80 -2.43
N THR A 30 -6.29 -14.65 -2.98
CA THR A 30 -6.87 -14.57 -4.34
C THR A 30 -5.88 -13.96 -5.33
N PRO A 31 -5.98 -14.28 -6.64
CA PRO A 31 -5.11 -13.68 -7.66
C PRO A 31 -5.21 -12.15 -7.74
N GLY A 32 -6.32 -11.57 -7.30
CA GLY A 32 -6.52 -10.11 -7.28
C GLY A 32 -5.59 -9.40 -6.28
N ALA A 33 -5.01 -10.13 -5.33
CA ALA A 33 -4.00 -9.61 -4.42
C ALA A 33 -2.58 -9.75 -4.95
N ASP A 34 -2.33 -10.41 -6.09
CA ASP A 34 -0.97 -10.62 -6.60
C ASP A 34 -0.45 -9.41 -7.39
N PHE A 35 0.88 -9.35 -7.58
CA PHE A 35 1.44 -8.39 -8.54
C PHE A 35 0.97 -8.73 -9.95
N HIS A 36 0.73 -7.71 -10.77
CA HIS A 36 0.42 -7.92 -12.18
C HIS A 36 1.57 -8.70 -12.86
N PRO A 37 1.30 -9.73 -13.66
CA PRO A 37 2.32 -10.66 -14.17
C PRO A 37 3.37 -10.03 -15.08
N SER A 38 3.12 -8.82 -15.60
CA SER A 38 4.09 -8.07 -16.41
C SER A 38 5.10 -7.27 -15.59
N LEU A 39 4.93 -7.16 -14.27
CA LEU A 39 5.89 -6.49 -13.40
C LEU A 39 7.06 -7.44 -13.12
N ASP A 40 8.26 -7.06 -13.52
CA ASP A 40 9.48 -7.75 -13.08
C ASP A 40 9.75 -7.42 -11.60
N THR A 41 9.65 -8.43 -10.74
CA THR A 41 9.83 -8.27 -9.29
C THR A 41 11.27 -8.51 -8.82
N SER A 42 12.21 -8.77 -9.72
CA SER A 42 13.59 -9.14 -9.37
C SER A 42 14.36 -8.04 -8.63
N ALA A 43 14.01 -6.78 -8.86
CA ALA A 43 14.60 -5.62 -8.20
C ALA A 43 13.86 -5.18 -6.92
N ILE A 44 12.75 -5.83 -6.54
CA ILE A 44 11.97 -5.45 -5.36
C ILE A 44 12.60 -6.09 -4.12
N GLU A 45 13.22 -5.26 -3.27
CA GLU A 45 13.91 -5.72 -2.06
C GLU A 45 12.95 -6.08 -0.90
N ALA A 46 11.79 -5.42 -0.83
CA ALA A 46 10.81 -5.62 0.23
C ALA A 46 9.40 -5.28 -0.25
N VAL A 47 8.39 -5.96 0.32
CA VAL A 47 6.98 -5.71 0.07
C VAL A 47 6.30 -5.34 1.40
N PHE A 48 5.61 -4.21 1.40
CA PHE A 48 4.85 -3.73 2.56
C PHE A 48 3.36 -3.91 2.31
N TYR A 49 2.71 -4.64 3.20
CA TYR A 49 1.29 -4.98 3.15
C TYR A 49 0.50 -4.04 4.05
N LYS A 50 -0.62 -3.53 3.54
CA LYS A 50 -1.56 -2.66 4.27
C LYS A 50 -2.98 -3.22 4.16
N GLY A 51 -3.86 -2.77 5.05
CA GLY A 51 -5.30 -3.01 4.95
C GLY A 51 -5.81 -4.37 5.43
N ALA A 52 -5.04 -5.12 6.23
CA ALA A 52 -5.41 -6.47 6.65
C ALA A 52 -6.81 -6.56 7.32
N TYR A 53 -7.14 -5.60 8.18
CA TYR A 53 -8.37 -5.59 8.99
C TYR A 53 -9.12 -4.24 8.95
N THR A 54 -8.74 -3.35 8.03
CA THR A 54 -9.32 -2.01 7.84
C THR A 54 -9.01 -1.54 6.43
N GLY A 55 -9.76 -0.58 5.89
CA GLY A 55 -9.31 0.16 4.70
C GLY A 55 -8.00 0.91 5.00
N ALA A 56 -7.14 1.04 3.98
CA ALA A 56 -5.86 1.74 4.07
C ALA A 56 -5.57 2.49 2.78
N TYR A 57 -5.05 3.71 2.85
CA TYR A 57 -4.80 4.54 1.67
C TYR A 57 -3.31 4.72 1.39
N SER A 58 -2.52 5.00 2.42
CA SER A 58 -1.10 5.33 2.27
C SER A 58 -0.22 4.08 2.33
N GLY A 59 0.81 4.04 1.48
CA GLY A 59 1.86 3.02 1.56
C GLY A 59 2.62 3.04 2.88
N PHE A 60 2.62 4.17 3.59
CA PHE A 60 3.26 4.32 4.90
C PHE A 60 2.52 3.61 6.04
N GLU A 61 1.29 3.17 5.81
CA GLU A 61 0.54 2.28 6.73
C GLU A 61 1.00 0.82 6.63
N GLY A 62 1.80 0.50 5.60
CA GLY A 62 2.24 -0.86 5.32
C GLY A 62 3.38 -1.35 6.21
N VAL A 63 3.37 -2.65 6.48
CA VAL A 63 4.43 -3.38 7.18
C VAL A 63 4.99 -4.51 6.32
N ASP A 64 6.29 -4.78 6.44
CA ASP A 64 6.92 -5.94 5.80
C ASP A 64 6.56 -7.26 6.52
N GLU A 65 7.06 -8.39 6.02
CA GLU A 65 6.84 -9.72 6.59
C GLU A 65 7.35 -9.89 8.03
N ASN A 66 8.25 -9.02 8.48
CA ASN A 66 8.79 -9.00 9.84
C ASN A 66 8.07 -8.01 10.75
N GLY A 67 7.04 -7.32 10.24
CA GLY A 67 6.30 -6.29 10.96
C GLY A 67 6.98 -4.92 10.97
N THR A 68 7.97 -4.68 10.11
CA THR A 68 8.69 -3.41 10.03
C THR A 68 7.89 -2.40 9.21
N PRO A 69 7.52 -1.22 9.76
CA PRO A 69 6.85 -0.17 9.00
C PRO A 69 7.74 0.42 7.90
N LEU A 70 7.14 0.83 6.78
CA LEU A 70 7.85 1.38 5.62
C LEU A 70 8.86 2.48 5.99
N LEU A 71 8.43 3.49 6.74
CA LEU A 71 9.31 4.59 7.15
C LEU A 71 10.53 4.11 7.93
N ASN A 72 10.34 3.16 8.86
CA ASN A 72 11.42 2.61 9.66
C ASN A 72 12.42 1.85 8.78
N TRP A 73 11.91 1.05 7.84
CA TRP A 73 12.74 0.29 6.91
C TRP A 73 13.62 1.20 6.04
N LEU A 74 13.05 2.31 5.55
CA LEU A 74 13.74 3.32 4.76
C LEU A 74 14.81 4.06 5.59
N ARG A 75 14.44 4.55 6.78
CA ARG A 75 15.36 5.32 7.65
C ARG A 75 16.53 4.48 8.14
N GLN A 76 16.33 3.19 8.43
CA GLN A 76 17.41 2.27 8.80
C GLN A 76 18.45 2.09 7.69
N ARG A 77 18.08 2.38 6.43
CA ARG A 77 18.96 2.33 5.25
C ARG A 77 19.50 3.70 4.84
N GLY A 78 19.24 4.74 5.63
CA GLY A 78 19.71 6.09 5.35
C GLY A 78 19.02 6.77 4.17
N VAL A 79 17.82 6.30 3.78
CA VAL A 79 17.04 6.95 2.71
C VAL A 79 16.47 8.28 3.19
N ASP A 80 16.64 9.32 2.38
CA ASP A 80 16.17 10.68 2.60
C ASP A 80 15.31 11.25 1.46
N GLU A 81 15.28 10.59 0.29
CA GLU A 81 14.45 10.91 -0.87
C GLU A 81 13.74 9.67 -1.43
N VAL A 82 12.53 9.85 -2.00
CA VAL A 82 11.74 8.77 -2.59
C VAL A 82 11.03 9.23 -3.87
N ASP A 83 11.09 8.42 -4.92
CA ASP A 83 10.19 8.54 -6.08
C ASP A 83 8.97 7.64 -5.88
N VAL A 84 7.76 8.19 -6.09
CA VAL A 84 6.50 7.44 -5.92
C VAL A 84 5.83 7.16 -7.27
N VAL A 85 5.64 5.88 -7.58
CA VAL A 85 4.97 5.41 -8.81
C VAL A 85 3.93 4.33 -8.48
N GLY A 86 2.99 4.09 -9.39
CA GLY A 86 2.00 3.02 -9.26
C GLY A 86 0.57 3.50 -9.51
N ILE A 87 -0.38 2.90 -8.78
CA ILE A 87 -1.83 3.09 -8.98
C ILE A 87 -2.51 3.28 -7.62
N ALA A 88 -3.56 4.11 -7.48
CA ALA A 88 -4.04 5.11 -8.46
C ALA A 88 -3.51 6.51 -8.10
N THR A 89 -3.25 7.34 -9.11
CA THR A 89 -2.68 8.69 -8.97
C THR A 89 -3.47 9.55 -7.97
N ASP A 90 -4.80 9.45 -7.99
CA ASP A 90 -5.76 10.23 -7.22
C ASP A 90 -6.15 9.59 -5.87
N HIS A 91 -5.59 8.42 -5.53
CA HIS A 91 -5.84 7.70 -4.27
C HIS A 91 -4.51 7.37 -3.58
N CYS A 92 -4.10 6.11 -3.61
CA CYS A 92 -2.95 5.62 -2.86
C CYS A 92 -1.64 6.30 -3.24
N VAL A 93 -1.45 6.68 -4.51
CA VAL A 93 -0.23 7.39 -4.93
C VAL A 93 -0.16 8.77 -4.30
N ARG A 94 -1.25 9.55 -4.37
CA ARG A 94 -1.33 10.88 -3.74
C ARG A 94 -1.05 10.78 -2.24
N GLU A 95 -1.80 9.95 -1.53
CA GLU A 95 -1.66 9.85 -0.06
C GLU A 95 -0.25 9.39 0.34
N THR A 96 0.34 8.44 -0.39
CA THR A 96 1.71 7.99 -0.13
C THR A 96 2.74 9.10 -0.36
N ALA A 97 2.61 9.87 -1.44
CA ALA A 97 3.53 10.97 -1.74
C ALA A 97 3.41 12.10 -0.70
N GLU A 98 2.18 12.46 -0.32
CA GLU A 98 1.96 13.45 0.73
C GLU A 98 2.51 13.00 2.09
N ASP A 99 2.35 11.72 2.44
CA ASP A 99 2.92 11.15 3.66
C ASP A 99 4.45 11.09 3.62
N ALA A 100 5.07 10.85 2.47
CA ALA A 100 6.53 10.92 2.35
C ALA A 100 7.04 12.32 2.74
N VAL A 101 6.40 13.37 2.22
CA VAL A 101 6.72 14.76 2.55
C VAL A 101 6.43 15.06 4.03
N ARG A 102 5.29 14.63 4.58
CA ARG A 102 4.96 14.79 6.01
C ARG A 102 6.00 14.13 6.92
N ASN A 103 6.57 13.00 6.49
CA ASN A 103 7.62 12.27 7.19
C ASN A 103 9.05 12.78 6.92
N GLY A 104 9.18 13.91 6.21
CA GLY A 104 10.45 14.59 5.98
C GLY A 104 11.36 13.87 4.99
N LEU A 105 10.79 13.25 3.96
CA LEU A 105 11.50 12.74 2.78
C LEU A 105 11.35 13.76 1.64
N ALA A 106 12.39 13.94 0.83
CA ALA A 106 12.22 14.58 -0.47
C ALA A 106 11.41 13.66 -1.39
N THR A 107 10.54 14.21 -2.23
CA THR A 107 9.57 13.47 -3.05
C THR A 107 9.29 14.21 -4.35
#